data_AF-A0A285BFI4-F1
#
_entry.id   AF-A0A285BFI4-F1
#
_cell.length_a   1.000
_cell.length_b   1.000
_cell.length_c   1.000
_cell.angle_alpha   90.00
_cell.angle_beta   90.00
_cell.angle_gamma   90.00
#
_symmetry.space_group_name_H-M   'P 1'
#
loop_
_entity.id
_entity.type
_entity.pdbx_description
1 polymer ?
#
loop_
_entity_poly.entity_id
_entity_poly.type
_entity_poly.pdbx_seq_one_letter_code
_entity_poly.pdbx_strand_id
1 'polypeptide(L)'
;MRKALAIGIATTLVVVSLAGCASKTASGAFKDGTYKAEQPLFDSYGWKGQIEITINDGKISNVVYNEVDKNGKFKRDDKQYANKMKAENNVTPKEADEKLQKSLIDKQDTSKVDTVAGATETSKTFKELADQALKDAKK
;
A
#
# COMPACT_ATOMS: atom_id res chain seq x y z
N MET A 1 41.64 -18.47 31.09
CA MET A 1 40.47 -19.33 30.85
C MET A 1 39.54 -18.60 29.92
N ARG A 2 39.30 -19.19 28.75
CA ARG A 2 38.47 -18.65 27.67
C ARG A 2 37.00 -18.81 28.05
N LYS A 3 36.17 -17.81 27.73
CA LYS A 3 34.81 -17.98 27.21
C LYS A 3 34.26 -16.63 26.76
N ALA A 4 34.51 -16.32 25.48
CA ALA A 4 33.67 -15.43 24.70
C ALA A 4 32.32 -16.13 24.47
N LEU A 5 31.21 -15.37 24.53
CA LEU A 5 29.93 -15.82 24.01
C LEU A 5 29.47 -14.80 22.96
N ALA A 6 29.76 -15.13 21.70
CA ALA A 6 29.14 -14.52 20.54
C ALA A 6 27.81 -15.23 20.28
N ILE A 7 26.72 -14.48 20.14
CA ILE A 7 25.47 -14.97 19.56
C ILE A 7 25.24 -14.14 18.30
N GLY A 8 25.80 -14.62 17.19
CA GLY A 8 25.44 -14.17 15.85
C GLY A 8 24.13 -14.85 15.46
N ILE A 9 23.06 -14.06 15.32
CA ILE A 9 21.84 -14.54 14.66
C ILE A 9 22.00 -14.23 13.18
N ALA A 10 22.57 -15.20 12.47
CA ALA A 10 22.54 -15.24 11.01
C ALA A 10 21.10 -15.57 10.58
N THR A 11 20.26 -14.56 10.36
CA THR A 11 19.04 -14.74 9.58
C THR A 11 19.43 -14.82 8.11
N THR A 12 19.76 -16.02 7.66
CA THR A 12 19.87 -16.34 6.24
C THR A 12 18.50 -16.11 5.58
N LEU A 13 18.38 -14.99 4.86
CA LEU A 13 17.30 -14.78 3.91
C LEU A 13 17.53 -15.74 2.75
N VAL A 14 16.83 -16.88 2.76
CA VAL A 14 16.81 -17.82 1.65
C VAL A 14 16.05 -17.14 0.51
N VAL A 15 16.78 -16.60 -0.46
CA VAL A 15 16.21 -16.23 -1.76
C VAL A 15 16.02 -17.54 -2.53
N VAL A 16 14.81 -18.09 -2.49
CA VAL A 16 14.40 -19.18 -3.38
C VAL A 16 14.23 -18.57 -4.77
N SER A 17 15.24 -18.74 -5.62
CA SER A 17 15.13 -18.52 -7.05
C SER A 17 14.29 -19.65 -7.66
N LEU A 18 12.97 -19.42 -7.75
CA LEU A 18 12.14 -20.22 -8.64
C LEU A 18 12.48 -19.83 -10.08
N ALA A 19 13.20 -20.72 -10.75
CA ALA A 19 13.27 -20.77 -12.21
C ALA A 19 11.86 -21.04 -12.76
N GLY A 20 11.13 -19.98 -13.11
CA GLY A 20 9.92 -20.03 -13.91
C GLY A 20 10.25 -19.67 -15.36
N CYS A 21 9.84 -20.52 -16.30
CA CYS A 21 10.02 -20.41 -17.74
C CYS A 21 9.87 -18.98 -18.28
N ALA A 22 10.76 -18.66 -19.23
CA ALA A 22 10.66 -17.49 -20.10
C ALA A 22 9.34 -17.51 -20.90
N SER A 23 8.30 -16.89 -20.37
CA SER A 23 7.16 -16.42 -21.14
C SER A 23 7.46 -15.02 -21.62
N LYS A 24 8.09 -14.93 -22.79
CA LYS A 24 8.11 -13.68 -23.55
C LYS A 24 6.67 -13.37 -23.96
N THR A 25 6.01 -12.46 -23.25
CA THR A 25 5.23 -11.30 -23.76
C THR A 25 4.29 -10.80 -22.66
N ALA A 26 4.73 -9.80 -21.91
CA ALA A 26 3.84 -8.78 -21.39
C ALA A 26 4.52 -7.43 -21.65
N SER A 27 4.10 -6.74 -22.71
CA SER A 27 4.29 -5.28 -22.85
C SER A 27 3.42 -4.55 -21.82
N GLY A 28 3.53 -4.94 -20.54
CA GLY A 28 2.88 -4.23 -19.45
C GLY A 28 3.64 -2.96 -19.14
N ALA A 29 2.93 -1.95 -18.66
CA ALA A 29 3.51 -0.65 -18.32
C ALA A 29 4.48 -0.71 -17.12
N PHE A 30 4.54 -1.87 -16.44
CA PHE A 30 5.25 -2.06 -15.19
C PHE A 30 6.04 -3.36 -15.15
N LYS A 31 7.13 -3.37 -14.38
CA LYS A 31 7.85 -4.57 -13.95
C LYS A 31 7.09 -5.30 -12.84
N ASP A 32 7.01 -6.62 -12.96
CA ASP A 32 6.41 -7.48 -11.93
C ASP A 32 7.13 -7.37 -10.59
N GLY A 33 6.38 -7.53 -9.51
CA GLY A 33 6.90 -7.45 -8.14
C GLY A 33 5.94 -6.77 -7.16
N THR A 34 6.41 -6.61 -5.92
CA THR A 34 5.67 -5.93 -4.86
C THR A 34 6.39 -4.63 -4.49
N TYR A 35 5.66 -3.52 -4.55
CA TYR A 35 6.17 -2.17 -4.34
C TYR A 35 5.44 -1.52 -3.17
N LYS A 36 6.16 -0.78 -2.32
CA LYS A 36 5.60 -0.19 -1.10
C LYS A 36 5.95 1.28 -0.98
N ALA A 37 5.05 2.04 -0.36
CA ALA A 37 5.32 3.41 0.07
C ALA A 37 4.57 3.71 1.38
N GLU A 38 5.12 4.61 2.18
CA GLU A 38 4.54 5.03 3.46
C GLU A 38 4.82 6.52 3.69
N GLN A 39 3.88 7.22 4.32
CA GLN A 39 4.11 8.59 4.77
C GLN A 39 5.13 8.62 5.93
N PRO A 40 6.09 9.56 5.91
CA PRO A 40 7.16 9.60 6.91
C PRO A 40 6.68 10.07 8.29
N LEU A 41 5.55 10.78 8.35
CA LEU A 41 5.02 11.42 9.55
C LEU A 41 3.54 11.10 9.70
N PHE A 42 3.09 11.07 10.95
CA PHE A 42 1.66 11.06 11.27
C PHE A 42 1.05 12.43 11.01
N ASP A 43 -0.18 12.45 10.54
CA ASP A 43 -0.99 13.65 10.37
C ASP A 43 -1.42 14.26 11.73
N SER A 44 -2.14 15.38 11.67
CA SER A 44 -2.68 16.05 12.86
C SER A 44 -3.67 15.21 13.68
N TYR A 45 -4.23 14.16 13.06
CA TYR A 45 -5.19 13.24 13.68
C TYR A 45 -4.51 11.96 14.19
N GLY A 46 -3.19 11.83 14.03
CA GLY A 46 -2.39 10.71 14.51
C GLY A 46 -2.34 9.52 13.56
N TRP A 47 -2.69 9.68 12.28
CA TRP A 47 -2.68 8.62 11.27
C TRP A 47 -1.57 8.84 10.23
N LYS A 48 -1.02 7.75 9.68
CA LYS A 48 -0.16 7.80 8.49
C LYS A 48 -0.60 6.77 7.46
N GLY A 49 -0.54 7.12 6.18
CA GLY A 49 -0.85 6.21 5.08
C GLY A 49 0.30 5.25 4.77
N GLN A 50 -0.04 4.02 4.43
CA GLN A 50 0.85 3.01 3.87
C GLN A 50 0.16 2.30 2.71
N ILE A 51 0.91 2.00 1.65
CA ILE A 51 0.42 1.27 0.48
C ILE A 51 1.38 0.15 0.08
N GLU A 52 0.81 -0.95 -0.37
CA GLU A 52 1.51 -2.06 -1.03
C GLU A 52 0.79 -2.39 -2.34
N ILE A 53 1.55 -2.45 -3.44
CA ILE A 53 1.03 -2.72 -4.78
C ILE A 53 1.75 -3.95 -5.34
N THR A 54 0.99 -4.95 -5.78
CA THR A 54 1.53 -6.15 -6.43
C THR A 54 1.26 -6.10 -7.92
N ILE A 55 2.30 -6.34 -8.71
CA ILE A 55 2.26 -6.32 -10.18
C ILE A 55 2.57 -7.73 -10.68
N ASN A 56 1.66 -8.26 -11.49
CA ASN A 56 1.78 -9.55 -12.16
C ASN A 56 1.44 -9.36 -13.64
N ASP A 57 2.23 -9.97 -14.52
CA ASP A 57 2.07 -9.85 -15.99
C ASP A 57 2.03 -8.38 -16.46
N GLY A 58 2.83 -7.54 -15.80
CA GLY A 58 3.00 -6.11 -16.00
C GLY A 58 1.75 -5.27 -15.72
N LYS A 59 0.82 -5.80 -14.91
CA LYS A 59 -0.41 -5.13 -14.46
C LYS A 59 -0.53 -5.14 -12.95
N ILE A 60 -1.14 -4.08 -12.40
CA ILE A 60 -1.53 -4.01 -10.99
C ILE A 60 -2.58 -5.08 -10.73
N SER A 61 -2.22 -6.07 -9.91
CA SER A 61 -3.07 -7.22 -9.56
C SER A 61 -3.65 -7.14 -8.15
N ASN A 62 -2.97 -6.43 -7.25
CA ASN A 62 -3.45 -6.19 -5.90
C ASN A 62 -2.96 -4.83 -5.39
N VAL A 63 -3.78 -4.18 -4.57
CA VAL A 63 -3.47 -2.94 -3.87
C VAL A 63 -3.98 -3.04 -2.45
N VAL A 64 -3.09 -2.88 -1.48
CA VAL A 64 -3.44 -2.83 -0.06
C VAL A 64 -3.07 -1.45 0.45
N TYR A 65 -4.08 -0.66 0.84
CA TYR A 65 -3.90 0.64 1.46
C TYR A 65 -4.44 0.62 2.88
N ASN A 66 -3.73 1.26 3.81
CA ASN A 66 -4.18 1.47 5.18
C ASN A 66 -3.72 2.84 5.67
N GLU A 67 -4.50 3.43 6.57
CA GLU A 67 -4.04 4.49 7.47
C GLU A 67 -3.87 3.91 8.88
N VAL A 68 -2.71 4.10 9.49
CA VAL A 68 -2.31 3.45 10.75
C VAL A 68 -1.97 4.48 11.82
N ASP A 69 -2.33 4.19 13.08
CA ASP A 69 -1.96 5.03 14.23
C ASP A 69 -0.57 4.67 14.79
N LYS A 70 -0.13 5.41 15.81
CA LYS A 70 1.14 5.17 16.52
C LYS A 70 1.23 3.81 17.21
N ASN A 71 0.10 3.15 17.44
CA ASN A 71 0.00 1.83 18.08
C ASN A 71 -0.17 0.71 17.04
N GLY A 72 -0.13 1.03 15.74
CA GLY A 72 -0.34 0.07 14.65
C GLY A 72 -1.80 -0.34 14.43
N LYS A 73 -2.78 0.38 15.01
CA LYS A 73 -4.21 0.17 14.73
C LYS A 73 -4.55 0.77 13.38
N PHE A 74 -5.40 0.08 12.62
CA PHE A 74 -5.89 0.57 11.34
C PHE A 74 -7.11 1.47 11.53
N LYS A 75 -7.12 2.61 10.84
CA LYS A 75 -8.23 3.58 10.86
C LYS A 75 -9.54 2.98 10.39
N ARG A 76 -9.48 2.08 9.40
CA ARG A 76 -10.64 1.31 8.89
C ARG A 76 -11.28 0.39 9.93
N ASP A 77 -10.56 0.04 10.99
CA ASP A 77 -11.05 -0.82 12.07
C ASP A 77 -11.48 0.00 13.32
N ASP A 78 -11.25 1.32 13.32
CA ASP A 78 -11.72 2.22 14.38
C ASP A 78 -13.21 2.54 14.18
N LYS A 79 -14.06 1.87 14.97
CA LYS A 79 -15.51 2.07 14.96
C LYS A 79 -15.93 3.48 15.32
N GLN A 80 -15.23 4.13 16.25
CA GLN A 80 -15.57 5.49 16.68
C GLN A 80 -15.28 6.48 15.55
N TYR A 81 -14.11 6.34 14.91
CA TYR A 81 -13.75 7.16 13.76
C TYR A 81 -14.72 6.92 12.59
N ALA A 82 -15.01 5.66 12.28
CA ALA A 82 -15.94 5.29 11.21
C ALA A 82 -17.33 5.90 11.42
N ASN A 83 -17.87 5.86 12.64
CA ASN A 83 -19.17 6.45 12.96
C ASN A 83 -19.19 7.97 12.78
N LYS A 84 -18.15 8.67 13.25
CA LYS A 84 -18.02 10.13 13.09
C LYS A 84 -17.92 10.52 11.62
N MET A 85 -17.03 9.86 10.88
CA MET A 85 -16.84 10.12 9.45
C MET A 85 -18.10 9.80 8.64
N LYS A 86 -18.84 8.73 8.98
CA LYS A 86 -20.09 8.41 8.31
C LYS A 86 -21.17 9.46 8.55
N ALA A 87 -21.26 9.98 9.77
CA ALA A 87 -22.24 11.01 10.11
C ALA A 87 -21.97 12.35 9.41
N GLU A 88 -20.70 12.74 9.29
CA GLU A 88 -20.31 14.03 8.71
C GLU A 88 -20.18 13.97 7.18
N ASN A 89 -19.61 12.88 6.67
CA ASN A 89 -19.14 12.79 5.28
C ASN A 89 -19.83 11.69 4.46
N ASN A 90 -20.78 10.96 5.06
CA ASN A 90 -21.53 9.85 4.44
C ASN A 90 -20.65 8.70 3.89
N VAL A 91 -19.40 8.58 4.36
CA VAL A 91 -18.47 7.51 4.00
C VAL A 91 -17.64 7.10 5.22
N THR A 92 -17.29 5.83 5.32
CA THR A 92 -16.34 5.32 6.33
C THR A 92 -14.93 5.22 5.76
N PRO A 93 -13.88 5.16 6.59
CA PRO A 93 -12.52 4.93 6.11
C PRO A 93 -12.42 3.63 5.29
N LYS A 94 -13.05 2.55 5.77
CA LYS A 94 -13.09 1.26 5.05
C LYS A 94 -13.70 1.37 3.66
N GLU A 95 -14.85 2.05 3.53
CA GLU A 95 -15.50 2.25 2.22
C GLU A 95 -14.63 3.09 1.27
N ALA A 96 -13.91 4.10 1.79
CA ALA A 96 -13.01 4.92 0.99
C ALA A 96 -11.79 4.12 0.52
N ASP A 97 -11.13 3.40 1.42
CA ASP A 97 -9.97 2.56 1.12
C ASP A 97 -10.31 1.51 0.04
N GLU A 98 -11.43 0.79 0.19
CA GLU A 98 -11.87 -0.24 -0.76
C GLU A 98 -12.18 0.34 -2.15
N LYS A 99 -12.82 1.52 -2.20
CA LYS A 99 -13.11 2.21 -3.47
C LYS A 99 -11.82 2.63 -4.19
N LEU A 100 -10.85 3.18 -3.46
CA LEU A 100 -9.58 3.64 -4.02
C LEU A 100 -8.74 2.47 -4.51
N GLN A 101 -8.60 1.40 -3.71
CA GLN A 101 -7.89 0.18 -4.08
C GLN A 101 -8.47 -0.43 -5.35
N LYS A 102 -9.81 -0.61 -5.39
CA LYS A 102 -10.50 -1.12 -6.58
C LYS A 102 -10.30 -0.21 -7.79
N SER A 103 -10.41 1.10 -7.60
CA SER A 103 -10.22 2.07 -8.69
C SER A 103 -8.82 1.97 -9.31
N LEU A 104 -7.77 1.86 -8.49
CA LEU A 104 -6.41 1.73 -9.02
C LEU A 104 -6.20 0.40 -9.77
N ILE A 105 -6.76 -0.70 -9.26
CA ILE A 105 -6.73 -2.00 -9.95
C ILE A 105 -7.48 -1.91 -11.29
N ASP A 106 -8.66 -1.30 -11.33
CA ASP A 106 -9.46 -1.21 -12.56
C ASP A 106 -8.84 -0.25 -13.59
N LYS A 107 -8.26 0.87 -13.13
CA LYS A 107 -7.75 1.93 -14.01
C LYS A 107 -6.30 1.74 -14.45
N GLN A 108 -5.51 0.99 -13.69
CA GLN A 108 -4.07 0.76 -13.94
C GLN A 108 -3.24 2.06 -14.00
N ASP A 109 -3.78 3.16 -13.49
CA ASP A 109 -3.27 4.51 -13.66
C ASP A 109 -3.75 5.38 -12.49
N THR A 110 -2.80 5.86 -11.70
CA THR A 110 -3.03 6.69 -10.51
C THR A 110 -3.70 8.03 -10.84
N SER A 111 -3.44 8.58 -12.02
CA SER A 111 -4.04 9.85 -12.47
C SER A 111 -5.54 9.73 -12.78
N LYS A 112 -6.02 8.50 -13.01
CA LYS A 112 -7.43 8.18 -13.30
C LYS A 112 -8.20 7.71 -12.07
N VAL A 113 -7.56 7.72 -10.90
CA VAL A 113 -8.23 7.40 -9.63
C VAL A 113 -8.98 8.63 -9.14
N ASP A 114 -10.30 8.54 -9.20
CA ASP A 114 -11.20 9.57 -8.70
C ASP A 114 -11.06 9.75 -7.19
N THR A 115 -11.26 10.99 -6.75
CA THR A 115 -11.38 11.30 -5.33
C THR A 115 -12.70 10.75 -4.78
N VAL A 116 -12.66 10.07 -3.65
CA VAL A 116 -13.85 9.62 -2.95
C VAL A 116 -14.45 10.81 -2.19
N ALA A 117 -15.69 11.18 -2.52
CA ALA A 117 -16.41 12.24 -1.83
C ALA A 117 -16.49 11.94 -0.32
N GLY A 118 -16.17 12.93 0.51
CA GLY A 118 -16.09 12.78 1.97
C GLY A 118 -14.77 12.20 2.49
N ALA A 119 -13.84 11.81 1.61
CA ALA A 119 -12.54 11.24 1.94
C ALA A 119 -11.42 11.85 1.06
N THR A 120 -11.44 13.17 0.89
CA THR A 120 -10.51 13.90 -0.01
C THR A 120 -9.05 13.71 0.38
N GLU A 121 -8.72 13.87 1.66
CA GLU A 121 -7.33 13.72 2.14
C GLU A 121 -6.84 12.28 1.98
N THR A 122 -7.66 11.29 2.36
CA THR A 122 -7.36 9.86 2.12
C THR A 122 -7.14 9.57 0.65
N SER A 123 -7.96 10.14 -0.25
CA SER A 123 -7.79 9.97 -1.70
C SER A 123 -6.49 10.59 -2.24
N LYS A 124 -6.09 11.74 -1.68
CA LYS A 124 -4.83 12.41 -2.03
C LYS A 124 -3.64 11.57 -1.56
N THR A 125 -3.61 11.18 -0.29
CA THR A 125 -2.56 10.33 0.28
C THR A 125 -2.43 9.01 -0.46
N PHE A 126 -3.55 8.35 -0.78
CA PHE A 126 -3.56 7.13 -1.59
C PHE A 126 -2.85 7.33 -2.93
N LYS A 127 -3.19 8.39 -3.69
CA LYS A 127 -2.59 8.66 -5.00
C LYS A 127 -1.10 8.97 -4.90
N GLU A 128 -0.69 9.80 -3.94
CA GLU A 128 0.71 10.15 -3.72
C GLU A 128 1.56 8.91 -3.39
N LEU A 129 1.07 8.05 -2.50
CA LEU A 129 1.78 6.83 -2.14
C LEU A 129 1.78 5.80 -3.28
N ALA A 130 0.67 5.67 -4.02
CA ALA A 130 0.61 4.80 -5.19
C ALA A 130 1.61 5.24 -6.26
N ASP A 131 1.69 6.54 -6.54
CA ASP A 131 2.70 7.10 -7.44
C ASP A 131 4.11 6.81 -6.96
N GLN A 132 4.37 6.97 -5.66
CA GLN A 132 5.67 6.68 -5.08
C GLN A 132 6.05 5.20 -5.21
N ALA A 133 5.13 4.28 -4.89
CA ALA A 133 5.37 2.84 -5.00
C ALA A 133 5.62 2.44 -6.46
N LEU A 134 4.85 2.98 -7.41
CA LEU A 134 4.97 2.64 -8.83
C LEU A 134 6.17 3.28 -9.55
N LYS A 135 6.90 4.22 -8.93
CA LYS A 135 8.12 4.81 -9.53
C LYS A 135 9.16 3.75 -9.89
N ASP A 136 9.38 2.78 -9.00
CA ASP A 136 10.38 1.72 -9.24
C ASP A 136 9.87 0.64 -10.19
N ALA A 137 8.55 0.47 -10.28
CA ALA A 137 7.91 -0.45 -11.22
C ALA A 137 8.02 0.02 -12.69
N LYS A 138 8.16 1.34 -12.92
CA LYS A 138 8.28 1.94 -14.27
C LYS A 138 9.71 2.00 -14.80
N LYS A 139 10.71 1.69 -13.97
CA LYS A 139 12.13 1.71 -14.35
C LYS A 139 12.51 0.50 -15.18
#